data_AF-A0A966J569-F1
#
_entry.id   AF-A0A966J569-F1
#
_cell.length_a   1.000
_cell.length_b   1.000
_cell.length_c   1.000
_cell.angle_alpha   90.00
_cell.angle_beta   90.00
_cell.angle_gamma   90.00
#
_symmetry.space_group_name_H-M   'P 1'
#
loop_
_entity.id
_entity.type
_entity.pdbx_description
1 polymer ?
#
loop_
_entity_poly.entity_id
_entity_poly.type
_entity_poly.pdbx_seq_one_letter_code
_entity_poly.pdbx_strand_id
1 'polypeptide(L)'
;MPETAREYLIHRFRGDAHSLRERMSTMQRGVNIPGPDAATSGRMADACDAVVHLLEGIGAHDDMQSELAALVALIPQLDERAKAGAHSPPVRAVYAGAATRIREVEAAEARAGMAGAITGGDVGDDEVDAEDDDDHDDA
;
A
#
# COMPACT_ATOMS: atom_id res chain seq x y z
N MET A 1 3.91 18.17 -5.10
CA MET A 1 4.76 17.19 -4.40
C MET A 1 4.21 15.82 -4.77
N PRO A 2 5.04 14.84 -5.18
CA PRO A 2 4.57 13.47 -5.25
C PRO A 2 4.14 13.06 -3.84
N GLU A 3 2.91 12.57 -3.72
CA GLU A 3 2.36 12.06 -2.46
C GLU A 3 3.14 10.80 -2.09
N THR A 4 3.75 10.76 -0.90
CA THR A 4 4.46 9.55 -0.45
C THR A 4 3.47 8.39 -0.31
N ALA A 5 3.97 7.15 -0.39
CA ALA A 5 3.16 5.96 -0.16
C ALA A 5 2.35 6.02 1.16
N ARG A 6 2.97 6.57 2.22
CA ARG A 6 2.34 6.78 3.52
C ARG A 6 1.24 7.83 3.46
N GLU A 7 1.50 9.00 2.87
CA GLU A 7 0.50 10.06 2.70
C GLU A 7 -0.71 9.56 1.91
N TYR A 8 -0.47 8.85 0.81
CA TYR A 8 -1.51 8.22 0.00
C TYR A 8 -2.43 7.32 0.82
N LEU A 9 -1.85 6.45 1.65
CA LEU A 9 -2.61 5.56 2.53
C LEU A 9 -3.40 6.35 3.57
N ILE A 10 -2.78 7.36 4.21
CA ILE A 10 -3.45 8.23 5.18
C ILE A 10 -4.66 8.92 4.55
N HIS A 11 -4.49 9.54 3.38
CA HIS A 11 -5.56 10.22 2.67
C HIS A 11 -6.71 9.28 2.31
N ARG A 12 -6.38 8.07 1.84
CA ARG A 12 -7.37 7.05 1.53
C ARG A 12 -8.20 6.65 2.74
N PHE A 13 -7.57 6.28 3.86
CA PHE A 13 -8.31 5.82 5.05
C PHE A 13 -9.11 6.96 5.70
N ARG A 14 -8.63 8.21 5.65
CA ARG A 14 -9.41 9.39 6.05
C ARG A 14 -10.65 9.57 5.16
N GLY A 15 -10.51 9.38 3.84
CA GLY A 15 -11.63 9.44 2.89
C GLY A 15 -12.69 8.35 3.15
N ASP A 16 -12.25 7.13 3.43
CA ASP A 16 -13.13 6.02 3.79
C ASP A 16 -13.88 6.30 5.10
N ALA A 17 -13.17 6.76 6.15
CA ALA A 17 -13.76 7.12 7.42
C ALA A 17 -14.78 8.27 7.28
N HIS A 18 -14.47 9.28 6.48
CA HIS A 18 -15.37 10.38 6.17
C HIS A 18 -16.64 9.88 5.47
N SER A 19 -16.50 9.06 4.43
CA SER A 19 -17.64 8.51 3.67
C SER A 19 -18.57 7.67 4.56
N LEU A 20 -18.01 6.89 5.48
CA LEU A 20 -18.77 6.12 6.46
C LEU A 20 -19.53 7.02 7.44
N ARG A 21 -18.95 8.16 7.85
CA ARG A 21 -19.62 9.16 8.69
C ARG A 21 -20.73 9.89 7.96
N GLU A 22 -20.53 10.26 6.71
CA GLU A 22 -21.58 10.85 5.87
C GLU A 22 -22.75 9.89 5.68
N ARG A 23 -22.45 8.59 5.50
CA ARG A 23 -23.44 7.52 5.45
C ARG A 23 -24.27 7.46 6.73
N MET A 24 -23.63 7.52 7.90
CA MET A 24 -24.31 7.59 9.20
C MET A 24 -25.21 8.82 9.32
N SER A 25 -24.68 10.00 9.03
CA SER A 25 -25.43 11.27 9.06
C SER A 25 -26.65 11.25 8.14
N THR A 26 -26.53 10.61 6.98
CA THR A 26 -27.63 10.45 6.03
C THR A 26 -28.71 9.49 6.54
N MET A 27 -28.33 8.37 7.17
CA MET A 27 -29.28 7.48 7.84
C MET A 27 -30.00 8.14 9.02
N GLN A 28 -29.31 8.98 9.79
CA GLN A 28 -29.92 9.75 10.90
C GLN A 28 -30.97 10.74 10.42
N ARG A 29 -30.87 11.22 9.17
CA ARG A 29 -31.90 12.04 8.51
C ARG A 29 -33.08 11.23 7.96
N GLY A 30 -33.15 9.93 8.25
CA GLY A 30 -34.25 9.05 7.85
C GLY A 30 -34.09 8.44 6.46
N VAL A 31 -32.94 8.59 5.80
CA VAL A 31 -32.68 8.00 4.48
C VAL A 31 -32.21 6.56 4.64
N ASN A 32 -32.93 5.62 4.01
CA ASN A 32 -32.49 4.23 3.97
C ASN A 32 -31.41 4.04 2.89
N ILE A 33 -30.20 3.64 3.29
CA ILE A 33 -29.07 3.44 2.38
C ILE A 33 -28.70 1.95 2.37
N PRO A 34 -28.65 1.26 1.21
CA PRO A 34 -28.22 -0.13 1.13
C PRO A 34 -26.82 -0.34 1.71
N GLY A 35 -26.59 -1.43 2.45
CA GLY A 35 -25.29 -1.77 3.05
C GLY A 35 -25.32 -1.79 4.59
N PRO A 36 -24.17 -1.58 5.27
CA PRO A 36 -24.09 -1.66 6.72
C PRO A 36 -24.97 -0.60 7.40
N ASP A 37 -25.54 -0.96 8.55
CA ASP A 37 -26.28 -0.04 9.40
C ASP A 37 -25.37 1.08 9.96
N ALA A 38 -25.97 2.08 10.59
CA ALA A 38 -25.24 3.23 11.12
C ALA A 38 -24.21 2.84 12.18
N ALA A 39 -24.54 1.92 13.09
CA ALA A 39 -23.64 1.48 14.15
C ALA A 39 -22.40 0.75 13.58
N THR A 40 -22.63 -0.09 12.57
CA THR A 40 -21.57 -0.81 11.87
C THR A 40 -20.71 0.12 11.03
N SER A 41 -21.33 1.09 10.35
CA SER A 41 -20.60 2.14 9.61
C SER A 41 -19.71 2.97 10.55
N GLY A 42 -20.20 3.27 11.77
CA GLY A 42 -19.42 3.96 12.81
C GLY A 42 -18.20 3.16 13.24
N ARG A 43 -18.37 1.89 13.60
CA ARG A 43 -17.26 1.01 13.97
C ARG A 43 -16.22 0.84 12.85
N MET A 44 -16.67 0.82 11.59
CA MET A 44 -15.76 0.79 10.44
C MET A 44 -14.99 2.12 10.32
N ALA A 45 -15.63 3.27 10.54
CA ALA A 45 -14.97 4.57 10.50
C ALA A 45 -13.90 4.68 11.58
N ASP A 46 -14.22 4.26 12.81
CA ASP A 46 -13.26 4.24 13.92
C ASP A 46 -12.07 3.32 13.62
N ALA A 47 -12.30 2.19 12.95
CA ALA A 47 -11.23 1.30 12.51
C ALA A 47 -10.35 1.95 11.42
N CYS A 48 -10.94 2.69 10.48
CA CYS A 48 -10.19 3.47 9.50
C CYS A 48 -9.31 4.54 10.19
N ASP A 49 -9.82 5.28 11.16
CA ASP A 49 -9.01 6.25 11.91
C ASP A 49 -7.91 5.57 12.73
N ALA A 50 -8.18 4.39 13.29
CA ALA A 50 -7.16 3.62 14.00
C ALA A 50 -6.01 3.19 13.06
N VAL A 51 -6.30 2.89 11.79
CA VAL A 51 -5.28 2.65 10.76
C VAL A 51 -4.53 3.94 10.43
N VAL A 52 -5.23 5.08 10.27
CA VAL A 52 -4.60 6.39 10.07
C VAL A 52 -3.61 6.71 11.19
N HIS A 53 -3.98 6.50 12.45
CA HIS A 53 -3.09 6.72 13.58
C HIS A 53 -1.85 5.81 13.59
N LEU A 54 -1.98 4.55 13.14
CA LEU A 54 -0.82 3.67 12.97
C LEU A 54 0.14 4.21 11.90
N LEU A 55 -0.40 4.69 10.78
CA LEU A 55 0.39 5.27 9.67
C LEU A 55 1.04 6.60 10.06
N GLU A 56 0.33 7.45 10.80
CA GLU A 56 0.86 8.71 11.34
C GLU A 56 1.96 8.47 12.36
N GLY A 57 1.87 7.38 13.13
CA GLY A 57 2.88 6.97 14.12
C GLY A 57 4.20 6.51 13.53
N ILE A 58 4.28 6.27 12.22
CA ILE A 58 5.55 6.01 11.53
C ILE A 58 6.39 7.29 11.58
N GLY A 59 7.62 7.18 12.06
CA GLY A 59 8.57 8.30 12.05
C GLY A 59 8.77 8.89 10.66
N ALA A 60 9.20 10.14 10.57
CA ALA A 60 9.68 10.66 9.30
C ALA A 60 10.96 9.90 8.90
N HIS A 61 11.03 9.44 7.66
CA HIS A 61 12.21 8.80 7.09
C HIS A 61 12.68 9.64 5.91
N ASP A 62 14.00 9.78 5.75
CA ASP A 62 14.59 10.61 4.71
C ASP A 62 14.67 9.90 3.34
N ASP A 63 14.48 8.57 3.33
CA ASP A 63 14.51 7.75 2.13
C ASP A 63 13.26 6.88 1.97
N MET A 64 12.83 6.72 0.72
CA MET A 64 11.61 6.03 0.33
C MET A 64 11.63 4.54 0.71
N GLN A 65 12.80 3.91 0.75
CA GLN A 65 12.95 2.48 1.05
C GLN A 65 12.74 2.21 2.54
N SER A 66 13.30 3.04 3.42
CA SER A 66 13.07 2.98 4.86
C SER A 66 11.61 3.27 5.21
N GLU A 67 10.98 4.24 4.53
CA GLU A 67 9.56 4.51 4.71
C GLU A 67 8.69 3.31 4.30
N LEU A 68 9.01 2.67 3.16
CA LEU A 68 8.32 1.47 2.71
C LEU A 68 8.51 0.29 3.70
N ALA A 69 9.72 0.07 4.20
CA ALA A 69 9.98 -0.96 5.19
C ALA A 69 9.18 -0.73 6.48
N ALA A 70 9.07 0.52 6.93
CA ALA A 70 8.27 0.87 8.10
C ALA A 70 6.76 0.64 7.86
N LEU A 71 6.25 0.90 6.66
CA LEU A 71 4.87 0.57 6.28
C LEU A 71 4.63 -0.95 6.34
N VAL A 72 5.51 -1.74 5.71
CA VAL A 72 5.42 -3.21 5.69
C VAL A 72 5.46 -3.80 7.11
N ALA A 73 6.26 -3.21 8.01
CA ALA A 73 6.33 -3.61 9.41
C ALA A 73 5.01 -3.44 10.20
N LEU A 74 4.03 -2.68 9.68
CA LEU A 74 2.70 -2.58 10.29
C LEU A 74 1.78 -3.77 9.97
N ILE A 75 2.08 -4.55 8.92
CA ILE A 75 1.21 -5.66 8.47
C ILE A 75 0.89 -6.65 9.61
N PRO A 76 1.86 -7.13 10.42
CA PRO A 76 1.55 -8.04 11.52
C PRO A 76 0.58 -7.44 12.54
N GLN A 77 0.73 -6.15 12.87
CA GLN A 77 -0.17 -5.47 13.81
C GLN A 77 -1.58 -5.33 13.24
N LEU A 78 -1.71 -5.07 11.93
CA LEU A 78 -3.00 -5.02 11.25
C LEU A 78 -3.66 -6.40 11.20
N ASP A 79 -2.88 -7.46 10.94
CA ASP A 79 -3.37 -8.84 10.96
C ASP A 79 -3.83 -9.27 12.37
N GLU A 80 -3.11 -8.86 13.42
CA GLU A 80 -3.52 -9.06 14.81
C GLU A 80 -4.83 -8.33 15.13
N ARG A 81 -4.97 -7.06 14.72
CA ARG A 81 -6.22 -6.29 14.89
C ARG A 81 -7.38 -6.90 14.10
N ALA A 82 -7.12 -7.44 12.90
CA ALA A 82 -8.12 -8.15 12.13
C ALA A 82 -8.60 -9.42 12.86
N LYS A 83 -7.69 -10.19 13.45
CA LYS A 83 -8.03 -11.36 14.28
C LYS A 83 -8.81 -10.96 15.53
N ALA A 84 -8.40 -9.90 16.24
CA ALA A 84 -9.14 -9.38 17.40
C ALA A 84 -10.55 -8.90 17.02
N GLY A 85 -10.70 -8.35 15.82
CA GLY A 85 -11.99 -7.99 15.22
C GLY A 85 -12.84 -9.16 14.72
N ALA A 86 -12.51 -10.42 15.01
CA ALA A 86 -13.21 -11.59 14.46
C ALA A 86 -14.73 -11.57 14.67
N HIS A 87 -15.19 -10.99 15.79
CA HIS A 87 -16.61 -10.85 16.13
C HIS A 87 -17.35 -9.74 15.36
N SER A 88 -16.62 -8.92 14.59
CA SER A 88 -17.17 -7.90 13.70
C SER A 88 -16.56 -8.04 12.30
N PRO A 89 -17.16 -8.85 11.40
CA PRO A 89 -16.65 -9.07 10.05
C PRO A 89 -16.35 -7.77 9.26
N PRO A 90 -17.16 -6.70 9.34
CA PRO A 90 -16.86 -5.44 8.65
C PRO A 90 -15.62 -4.73 9.19
N VAL A 91 -15.42 -4.71 10.50
CA VAL A 91 -14.21 -4.11 11.12
C VAL A 91 -12.97 -4.93 10.79
N ARG A 92 -13.09 -6.26 10.84
CA ARG A 92 -12.01 -7.17 10.39
C ARG A 92 -11.62 -6.89 8.93
N ALA A 93 -12.59 -6.64 8.07
CA ALA A 93 -12.35 -6.33 6.65
C ALA A 93 -11.56 -5.02 6.47
N VAL A 94 -11.77 -4.01 7.32
CA VAL A 94 -10.99 -2.75 7.27
C VAL A 94 -9.51 -3.04 7.55
N TYR A 95 -9.19 -3.74 8.64
CA TYR A 95 -7.80 -4.06 8.99
C TYR A 95 -7.11 -4.99 7.99
N ALA A 96 -7.81 -6.03 7.52
CA ALA A 96 -7.29 -6.91 6.47
C ALA A 96 -7.10 -6.19 5.12
N GLY A 97 -8.01 -5.26 4.81
CA GLY A 97 -7.91 -4.39 3.64
C GLY A 97 -6.70 -3.45 3.72
N ALA A 98 -6.41 -2.89 4.91
CA ALA A 98 -5.23 -2.08 5.14
C ALA A 98 -3.93 -2.86 4.95
N ALA A 99 -3.83 -4.07 5.51
CA ALA A 99 -2.67 -4.93 5.29
C ALA A 99 -2.48 -5.26 3.80
N THR A 100 -3.57 -5.57 3.09
CA THR A 100 -3.54 -5.81 1.63
C THR A 100 -3.05 -4.59 0.87
N ARG A 101 -3.54 -3.39 1.21
CA ARG A 101 -3.15 -2.15 0.52
C ARG A 101 -1.67 -1.83 0.69
N ILE A 102 -1.10 -2.09 1.87
CA ILE A 102 0.34 -1.94 2.11
C ILE A 102 1.15 -2.90 1.22
N ARG A 103 0.73 -4.16 1.09
CA ARG A 103 1.38 -5.14 0.18
C ARG A 103 1.28 -4.72 -1.28
N GLU A 104 0.18 -4.10 -1.69
CA GLU A 104 0.01 -3.57 -3.05
C GLU A 104 0.96 -2.40 -3.33
N VAL A 105 1.15 -1.51 -2.35
CA VAL A 105 2.13 -0.42 -2.40
C VAL A 105 3.54 -0.98 -2.51
N GLU A 106 3.93 -1.92 -1.65
CA GLU A 106 5.23 -2.61 -1.72
C GLU A 106 5.49 -3.23 -3.09
N ALA A 107 4.50 -3.94 -3.65
CA ALA A 107 4.61 -4.54 -4.97
C ALA A 107 4.67 -3.50 -6.10
N ALA A 108 4.08 -2.31 -5.92
CA ALA A 108 4.16 -1.22 -6.89
C ALA A 108 5.54 -0.55 -6.86
N GLU A 109 6.07 -0.27 -5.67
CA GLU A 109 7.40 0.30 -5.48
C GLU A 109 8.51 -0.64 -6.00
N ALA A 110 8.41 -1.94 -5.72
CA ALA A 110 9.35 -2.93 -6.25
C ALA A 110 9.38 -2.96 -7.79
N ARG A 111 8.21 -2.82 -8.43
CA ARG A 111 8.11 -2.74 -9.90
C ARG A 111 8.68 -1.43 -10.45
N ALA A 112 8.47 -0.31 -9.76
CA ALA A 112 9.01 0.99 -10.14
C ALA A 112 10.55 1.03 -10.02
N GLY A 113 11.10 0.46 -8.95
CA GLY A 113 12.55 0.32 -8.77
C GLY A 113 13.21 -0.56 -9.84
N MET A 114 12.54 -1.66 -10.23
CA MET A 114 13.01 -2.49 -11.35
C MET A 114 12.95 -1.72 -12.68
N ALA A 115 11.89 -0.97 -12.95
CA ALA A 115 11.76 -0.15 -14.15
C ALA A 115 12.85 0.93 -14.27
N GLY A 116 13.26 1.54 -13.15
CA GLY A 116 14.38 2.48 -13.13
C GLY A 116 15.74 1.84 -13.44
N ALA A 117 15.95 0.58 -13.03
CA ALA A 117 17.17 -0.17 -13.28
C ALA A 117 17.32 -0.61 -14.75
N ILE A 118 16.23 -0.92 -15.45
CA ILE A 118 16.24 -1.26 -16.89
C ILE A 118 16.41 -0.03 -17.80
N THR A 119 15.98 1.16 -17.36
CA THR A 119 16.17 2.41 -18.12
C THR A 119 17.48 3.13 -17.82
N GLY A 120 18.17 2.74 -16.73
CA GLY A 120 19.50 3.23 -16.33
C GLY A 120 20.63 2.28 -16.71
N GLY A 121 20.42 1.43 -17.72
CA GLY A 121 21.47 0.62 -18.35
C GLY A 121 22.43 1.54 -19.10
N ASP A 122 23.48 1.92 -18.40
CA ASP A 122 24.74 2.42 -18.95
C ASP A 122 25.14 1.57 -20.16
N VAL A 123 25.28 2.25 -21.30
CA VAL A 123 25.81 1.71 -22.53
C VAL A 123 27.33 1.60 -22.34
N GLY A 124 27.80 0.47 -21.82
CA GLY A 124 29.08 -0.08 -22.29
C GLY A 124 28.70 -0.98 -23.47
N ASP A 125 28.86 -0.59 -24.73
CA ASP A 125 30.15 -0.30 -25.40
C ASP A 125 31.26 -1.27 -24.98
N ASP A 126 30.93 -2.56 -24.95
CA ASP A 126 31.91 -3.59 -25.24
C ASP A 126 31.81 -3.85 -26.75
N GLU A 127 32.57 -3.06 -27.51
CA GLU A 127 32.95 -3.38 -28.88
C GLU A 127 33.58 -4.77 -28.86
N VAL A 128 32.79 -5.80 -29.16
CA VAL A 128 33.32 -7.12 -29.51
C VAL A 128 33.99 -6.98 -30.88
N ASP A 129 35.26 -6.61 -30.82
CA ASP A 129 36.17 -6.56 -31.94
C ASP A 129 36.14 -7.91 -32.66
N ALA A 130 35.80 -7.84 -33.94
CA ALA A 130 35.73 -8.98 -34.82
C ALA A 130 37.16 -9.31 -35.25
N GLU A 131 37.82 -10.19 -34.50
CA GLU A 131 39.01 -10.88 -35.00
C GLU A 131 38.56 -12.17 -35.70
N ASP A 132 38.24 -11.97 -36.97
CA ASP A 132 38.36 -12.94 -38.05
C ASP A 132 39.81 -13.47 -38.04
N ASP A 133 40.01 -14.71 -37.61
CA ASP A 133 41.25 -15.44 -37.88
C ASP A 133 40.88 -16.83 -38.41
N ASP A 134 40.76 -16.85 -39.74
CA ASP A 134 40.99 -18.01 -40.59
C ASP A 134 42.28 -18.70 -40.13
N ASP A 135 42.19 -19.97 -39.72
CA ASP A 135 43.32 -20.88 -39.94
C ASP A 135 42.86 -22.34 -40.14
N HIS A 136 43.18 -22.81 -41.34
CA HIS A 136 43.31 -24.20 -41.76
C HIS A 136 43.94 -25.12 -40.69
N ASP A 137 43.47 -26.37 -40.59
CA ASP A 137 44.27 -27.49 -41.12
C ASP A 137 43.47 -28.82 -41.21
N ASP A 138 43.79 -29.57 -42.26
CA ASP A 138 43.31 -30.91 -42.60
C ASP A 138 43.85 -31.99 -41.63
N ALA A 139 43.03 -32.99 -41.28
CA ALA A 139 43.41 -34.41 -41.12
C ALA A 139 42.20 -35.34 -40.85
#